data_AF-A0A170WJ23-F1
#
_entry.id   AF-A0A170WJ23-F1
#
_cell.length_a   1.000
_cell.length_b   1.000
_cell.length_c   1.000
_cell.angle_alpha   90.00
_cell.angle_beta   90.00
_cell.angle_gamma   90.00
#
_symmetry.space_group_name_H-M   'P 1'
#
loop_
_entity.id
_entity.type
_entity.pdbx_description
1 polymer ?
#
loop_
_entity_poly.entity_id
_entity_poly.type
_entity_poly.pdbx_seq_one_letter_code
_entity_poly.pdbx_strand_id
1 'polypeptide(L)'
;GKEMSETEKKELILKAYKQLKMSFERFVKPDGSKQAPAKTCRDLAVAYPHLGSGEYWLDPNEGDIRDSILVKCDMETRATCIYAIPEHVPVTFYLGREPEVWLSEIPQGAKISYKADSNQIGFLQLLSVSAVQNITYHCQNTVAYFDTTLKTYRKGLKLLGWNDVEITPRGNQRLRYTVL
;
A
#
# COMPACT_ATOMS: atom_id res chain seq x y z
N GLY A 1 -42.78 -20.41 -28.97
CA GLY A 1 -41.69 -20.86 -28.08
C GLY A 1 -42.27 -21.86 -27.10
N LYS A 2 -41.54 -22.91 -26.72
CA LYS A 2 -42.03 -23.85 -25.70
C LYS A 2 -42.31 -23.09 -24.40
N GLU A 3 -43.53 -23.21 -23.87
CA GLU A 3 -43.84 -22.72 -22.53
C GLU A 3 -42.99 -23.49 -21.51
N MET A 4 -42.28 -22.77 -20.66
CA MET A 4 -41.51 -23.36 -19.56
C MET A 4 -42.49 -23.98 -18.55
N SER A 5 -42.14 -25.17 -18.07
CA SER A 5 -42.89 -25.82 -17.00
C SER A 5 -42.86 -24.98 -15.71
N GLU A 6 -43.88 -25.13 -14.88
CA GLU A 6 -43.94 -24.47 -13.56
C GLU A 6 -42.74 -24.83 -12.67
N THR A 7 -42.18 -26.03 -12.85
CA THR A 7 -40.98 -26.49 -12.13
C THR A 7 -39.73 -25.71 -12.58
N GLU A 8 -39.53 -25.55 -13.88
CA GLU A 8 -38.41 -24.76 -14.43
C GLU A 8 -38.51 -23.28 -14.03
N LYS A 9 -39.74 -22.72 -14.01
CA LYS A 9 -39.97 -21.35 -13.51
C LYS A 9 -39.59 -21.22 -12.03
N LYS A 10 -40.01 -22.15 -11.17
CA LYS A 10 -39.66 -22.15 -9.74
C LYS A 10 -38.15 -22.28 -9.52
N GLU A 11 -37.48 -23.15 -10.27
CA GLU A 11 -36.03 -23.31 -10.19
C GLU A 11 -35.29 -22.03 -10.62
N LEU A 12 -35.72 -21.37 -11.70
CA LEU A 12 -35.16 -20.10 -12.14
C LEU A 12 -35.33 -19.00 -11.11
N ILE A 13 -36.52 -18.86 -10.51
CA ILE A 13 -36.79 -17.86 -9.45
C ILE A 13 -35.91 -18.13 -8.22
N LEU A 14 -35.81 -19.39 -7.77
CA LEU A 14 -34.95 -19.77 -6.65
C LEU A 14 -33.47 -19.48 -6.93
N LYS A 15 -33.01 -19.72 -8.15
CA LYS A 15 -31.64 -19.42 -8.58
C LYS A 15 -31.39 -17.91 -8.56
N ALA A 16 -32.29 -17.11 -9.13
CA ALA A 16 -32.20 -15.66 -9.15
C ALA A 16 -32.20 -15.07 -7.72
N TYR A 17 -33.08 -15.56 -6.84
CA TYR A 17 -33.12 -15.15 -5.44
C TYR A 17 -31.82 -15.47 -4.71
N LYS A 18 -31.27 -16.68 -4.89
CA LYS A 18 -29.97 -17.06 -4.29
C LYS A 18 -28.84 -16.16 -4.80
N GLN A 19 -28.80 -15.85 -6.09
CA GLN A 19 -27.80 -14.94 -6.66
C GLN A 19 -27.92 -13.53 -6.11
N LEU A 20 -29.14 -13.00 -6.01
CA LEU A 20 -29.40 -11.68 -5.43
C LEU A 20 -28.97 -11.61 -3.97
N LYS A 21 -29.32 -12.64 -3.17
CA LYS A 21 -28.93 -12.73 -1.77
C LYS A 21 -27.41 -12.75 -1.60
N MET A 22 -26.70 -13.58 -2.36
CA MET A 22 -25.23 -13.62 -2.30
C MET A 22 -24.60 -12.29 -2.73
N SER A 23 -25.15 -11.65 -3.76
CA SER A 23 -24.67 -10.33 -4.22
C SER A 23 -24.88 -9.25 -3.15
N PHE A 24 -26.05 -9.25 -2.52
CA PHE A 24 -26.36 -8.34 -1.43
C PHE A 24 -25.48 -8.58 -0.20
N GLU A 25 -25.24 -9.84 0.17
CA GLU A 25 -24.34 -10.18 1.28
C GLU A 25 -22.92 -9.67 1.02
N ARG A 26 -22.39 -9.83 -0.20
CA ARG A 26 -21.08 -9.29 -0.61
C ARG A 26 -21.03 -7.76 -0.61
N PHE A 27 -22.12 -7.11 -0.96
CA PHE A 27 -22.23 -5.66 -0.90
C PHE A 27 -22.24 -5.14 0.55
N VAL A 28 -22.98 -5.82 1.43
CA VAL A 28 -23.09 -5.44 2.85
C VAL A 28 -21.82 -5.77 3.62
N LYS A 29 -21.15 -6.87 3.26
CA LYS A 29 -19.97 -7.38 3.95
C LYS A 29 -18.97 -7.90 2.90
N PRO A 30 -18.10 -7.02 2.38
CA PRO A 30 -17.11 -7.41 1.39
C PRO A 30 -16.04 -8.31 1.99
N ASP A 31 -15.69 -9.38 1.29
CA ASP A 31 -14.77 -10.43 1.76
C ASP A 31 -13.29 -10.16 1.40
N GLY A 32 -13.00 -9.03 0.75
CA GLY A 32 -11.65 -8.67 0.32
C GLY A 32 -11.22 -9.39 -0.97
N SER A 33 -12.14 -10.04 -1.68
CA SER A 33 -11.91 -10.54 -3.04
C SER A 33 -11.95 -9.40 -4.06
N LYS A 34 -11.44 -9.62 -5.27
CA LYS A 34 -11.51 -8.61 -6.35
C LYS A 34 -12.96 -8.25 -6.73
N GLN A 35 -13.91 -9.15 -6.49
CA GLN A 35 -15.33 -8.93 -6.80
C GLN A 35 -16.08 -8.22 -5.67
N ALA A 36 -15.53 -8.24 -4.45
CA ALA A 36 -16.08 -7.57 -3.28
C ALA A 36 -14.92 -7.07 -2.40
N PRO A 37 -14.16 -6.06 -2.88
CA PRO A 37 -13.02 -5.54 -2.15
C PRO A 37 -13.49 -4.85 -0.86
N ALA A 38 -12.70 -4.99 0.21
CA ALA A 38 -13.02 -4.34 1.48
C ALA A 38 -12.51 -2.91 1.52
N LYS A 39 -13.03 -2.05 2.40
CA LYS A 39 -12.57 -0.65 2.48
C LYS A 39 -11.14 -0.52 3.01
N THR A 40 -10.82 -1.21 4.11
CA THR A 40 -9.47 -1.29 4.67
C THR A 40 -9.18 -2.68 5.22
N CYS A 41 -7.91 -3.03 5.45
CA CYS A 41 -7.54 -4.26 6.16
C CYS A 41 -8.14 -4.33 7.56
N ARG A 42 -8.28 -3.18 8.23
CA ARG A 42 -8.94 -3.08 9.54
C ARG A 42 -10.41 -3.47 9.48
N ASP A 43 -11.14 -2.94 8.49
CA ASP A 43 -12.56 -3.26 8.32
C ASP A 43 -12.75 -4.74 7.99
N LEU A 44 -11.89 -5.28 7.12
CA LEU A 44 -11.88 -6.70 6.78
C LEU A 44 -11.61 -7.59 8.01
N ALA A 45 -10.62 -7.25 8.82
CA ALA A 45 -10.29 -7.98 10.06
C ALA A 45 -11.44 -7.97 11.08
N VAL A 46 -12.16 -6.85 11.21
CA VAL A 46 -13.34 -6.75 12.09
C VAL A 46 -14.51 -7.57 11.55
N ALA A 47 -14.75 -7.50 10.24
CA ALA A 47 -15.82 -8.23 9.60
C ALA A 47 -15.56 -9.75 9.60
N TYR A 48 -14.32 -10.19 9.41
CA TYR A 48 -13.94 -11.59 9.29
C TYR A 48 -12.75 -11.95 10.20
N PRO A 49 -12.98 -12.12 11.52
CA PRO A 49 -11.89 -12.34 12.49
C PRO A 49 -11.10 -13.65 12.33
N HIS A 50 -11.56 -14.56 11.47
CA HIS A 50 -10.91 -15.83 11.18
C HIS A 50 -9.96 -15.76 9.97
N LEU A 51 -9.96 -14.66 9.22
CA LEU A 51 -9.00 -14.45 8.14
C LEU A 51 -7.61 -14.21 8.71
N GLY A 52 -6.61 -14.83 8.09
CA GLY A 52 -5.20 -14.62 8.42
C GLY A 52 -4.60 -13.44 7.66
N SER A 53 -3.41 -13.02 8.06
CA SER A 53 -2.61 -12.05 7.29
C SER A 53 -2.30 -12.59 5.89
N GLY A 54 -2.36 -11.74 4.88
CA GLY A 54 -2.28 -12.17 3.48
C GLY A 54 -2.57 -11.05 2.48
N GLU A 55 -2.74 -11.42 1.22
CA GLU A 55 -3.08 -10.48 0.15
C GLU A 55 -4.60 -10.36 -0.02
N TYR A 56 -5.09 -9.12 -0.09
CA TYR A 56 -6.51 -8.81 -0.23
C TYR A 56 -6.71 -7.62 -1.17
N TRP A 57 -7.85 -7.59 -1.83
CA TRP A 57 -8.29 -6.45 -2.63
C TRP A 57 -9.04 -5.46 -1.75
N LEU A 58 -8.63 -4.19 -1.82
CA LEU A 58 -9.25 -3.11 -1.10
C LEU A 58 -9.71 -1.99 -2.02
N ASP A 59 -10.77 -1.31 -1.61
CA ASP A 59 -11.34 -0.14 -2.27
C ASP A 59 -11.57 1.02 -1.29
N PRO A 60 -10.50 1.70 -0.83
CA PRO A 60 -10.57 2.78 0.16
C PRO A 60 -11.48 3.97 -0.22
N ASN A 61 -11.43 4.42 -1.47
CA ASN A 61 -12.27 5.51 -2.01
C ASN A 61 -13.72 5.10 -2.23
N GLU A 62 -14.01 3.80 -2.23
CA GLU A 62 -15.29 3.21 -2.62
C GLU A 62 -15.70 3.58 -4.07
N GLY A 63 -16.89 3.15 -4.47
CA GLY A 63 -17.46 3.45 -5.78
C GLY A 63 -17.19 2.35 -6.79
N ASP A 64 -16.27 2.58 -7.73
CA ASP A 64 -16.02 1.64 -8.83
C ASP A 64 -14.91 0.64 -8.47
N ILE A 65 -15.30 -0.54 -7.99
CA ILE A 65 -14.41 -1.63 -7.57
C ILE A 65 -13.31 -2.03 -8.58
N ARG A 66 -13.39 -1.60 -9.85
CA ARG A 66 -12.37 -1.85 -10.87
C ARG A 66 -11.05 -1.12 -10.59
N ASP A 67 -11.06 -0.04 -9.82
CA ASP A 67 -9.86 0.70 -9.40
C ASP A 67 -9.30 0.23 -8.04
N SER A 68 -9.87 -0.84 -7.48
CA SER A 68 -9.40 -1.47 -6.25
C SER A 68 -7.93 -1.89 -6.33
N ILE A 69 -7.27 -1.86 -5.17
CA ILE A 69 -5.84 -2.10 -5.03
C ILE A 69 -5.57 -3.43 -4.32
N LEU A 70 -4.59 -4.17 -4.83
CA LEU A 70 -4.07 -5.35 -4.15
C LEU A 70 -3.03 -4.93 -3.10
N VAL A 71 -3.29 -5.28 -1.84
CA VAL A 71 -2.43 -4.94 -0.70
C VAL A 71 -2.11 -6.19 0.11
N LYS A 72 -1.13 -6.07 1.01
CA LYS A 72 -0.92 -7.03 2.10
C LYS A 72 -1.62 -6.52 3.36
N CYS A 73 -2.56 -7.30 3.88
CA CYS A 73 -3.15 -7.08 5.19
C CYS A 73 -2.36 -7.84 6.25
N ASP A 74 -1.95 -7.13 7.28
CA ASP A 74 -1.58 -7.74 8.55
C ASP A 74 -2.82 -7.71 9.45
N MET A 75 -3.45 -8.87 9.67
CA MET A 75 -4.69 -8.97 10.45
C MET A 75 -4.45 -8.84 11.96
N GLU A 76 -3.22 -9.11 12.42
CA GLU A 76 -2.85 -8.97 13.84
C GLU A 76 -2.76 -7.50 14.22
N THR A 77 -2.02 -6.71 13.43
CA THR A 77 -1.86 -5.27 13.65
C THR A 77 -2.97 -4.44 12.97
N ARG A 78 -3.78 -5.07 12.11
CA ARG A 78 -4.80 -4.45 11.25
C ARG A 78 -4.24 -3.43 10.27
N ALA A 79 -2.98 -3.57 9.88
CA ALA A 79 -2.29 -2.66 8.98
C ALA A 79 -2.59 -2.99 7.51
N THR A 80 -2.73 -1.93 6.70
CA THR A 80 -2.79 -2.00 5.24
C THR A 80 -1.41 -1.67 4.67
N CYS A 81 -0.75 -2.64 4.03
CA CYS A 81 0.59 -2.47 3.47
C CYS A 81 0.54 -2.46 1.93
N ILE A 82 0.99 -1.36 1.33
CA ILE A 82 1.04 -1.18 -0.12
C ILE A 82 2.44 -1.50 -0.64
N TYR A 83 2.53 -2.28 -1.72
CA TYR A 83 3.79 -2.63 -2.34
C TYR A 83 4.41 -1.47 -3.11
N ALA A 84 5.73 -1.28 -2.99
CA ALA A 84 6.49 -0.32 -3.77
C ALA A 84 6.73 -0.80 -5.22
N ILE A 85 6.93 0.14 -6.15
CA ILE A 85 7.44 -0.09 -7.51
C ILE A 85 8.52 0.95 -7.84
N PRO A 86 9.74 0.53 -8.19
CA PRO A 86 10.25 -0.84 -8.04
C PRO A 86 10.37 -1.23 -6.56
N GLU A 87 10.33 -2.52 -6.25
CA GLU A 87 10.55 -3.02 -4.87
C GLU A 87 12.02 -2.85 -4.45
N HIS A 88 12.93 -2.99 -5.41
CA HIS A 88 14.36 -2.81 -5.22
C HIS A 88 14.95 -2.00 -6.37
N VAL A 89 15.91 -1.14 -6.04
CA VAL A 89 16.76 -0.46 -7.04
C VAL A 89 18.12 -1.17 -7.04
N PRO A 90 18.64 -1.59 -8.21
CA PRO A 90 19.95 -2.23 -8.29
C PRO A 90 21.04 -1.37 -7.66
N VAL A 91 21.99 -2.02 -6.98
CA VAL A 91 23.17 -1.31 -6.47
C VAL A 91 23.96 -0.76 -7.65
N THR A 92 24.20 0.55 -7.64
CA THR A 92 24.92 1.26 -8.69
C THR A 92 25.97 2.18 -8.08
N PHE A 93 26.92 2.61 -8.90
CA PHE A 93 27.91 3.64 -8.55
C PHE A 93 27.56 4.94 -9.27
N TYR A 94 27.66 6.05 -8.55
CA TYR A 94 27.46 7.38 -9.08
C TYR A 94 28.69 8.24 -8.80
N LEU A 95 29.27 8.81 -9.86
CA LEU A 95 30.35 9.79 -9.78
C LEU A 95 29.84 11.14 -10.26
N GLY A 96 29.31 11.93 -9.34
CA GLY A 96 28.86 13.29 -9.58
C GLY A 96 29.80 14.33 -8.98
N ARG A 97 29.65 15.57 -9.45
CA ARG A 97 30.25 16.75 -8.80
C ARG A 97 29.35 17.33 -7.72
N GLU A 98 28.05 17.06 -7.80
CA GLU A 98 27.07 17.58 -6.86
C GLU A 98 27.22 16.93 -5.49
N PRO A 99 27.18 17.70 -4.39
CA PRO A 99 27.33 17.19 -3.04
C PRO A 99 26.11 16.36 -2.59
N GLU A 100 24.95 16.63 -3.17
CA GLU A 100 23.69 15.92 -2.92
C GLU A 100 22.99 15.68 -4.26
N VAL A 101 22.45 14.49 -4.47
CA VAL A 101 21.72 14.11 -5.68
C VAL A 101 20.55 13.22 -5.30
N TRP A 102 19.40 13.39 -5.96
CA TRP A 102 18.27 12.51 -5.73
C TRP A 102 18.44 11.18 -6.46
N LEU A 103 17.98 10.08 -5.85
CA LEU A 103 18.01 8.77 -6.48
C LEU A 103 17.27 8.76 -7.82
N SER A 104 16.25 9.59 -8.02
CA SER A 104 15.54 9.69 -9.30
C SER A 104 16.32 10.40 -10.41
N GLU A 105 17.41 11.09 -10.08
CA GLU A 105 18.20 11.91 -11.01
C GLU A 105 19.46 11.19 -11.50
N ILE A 106 19.85 10.07 -10.86
CA ILE A 106 21.01 9.29 -11.29
C ILE A 106 20.63 8.32 -12.44
N PRO A 107 21.54 8.01 -13.37
CA PRO A 107 21.20 7.25 -14.58
C PRO A 107 20.61 5.85 -14.36
N GLN A 108 21.05 5.13 -13.33
CA GLN A 108 20.50 3.81 -12.93
C GLN A 108 19.60 3.90 -11.69
N GLY A 109 19.13 5.10 -11.41
CA GLY A 109 18.27 5.40 -10.29
C GLY A 109 16.81 5.16 -10.61
N ALA A 110 15.96 5.35 -9.60
CA ALA A 110 14.52 5.26 -9.78
C ALA A 110 13.80 6.18 -8.81
N LYS A 111 12.66 6.70 -9.26
CA LYS A 111 11.65 7.25 -8.36
C LYS A 111 10.83 6.10 -7.79
N ILE A 112 10.79 5.99 -6.46
CA ILE A 112 9.96 4.99 -5.78
C ILE A 112 8.51 5.43 -5.88
N SER A 113 7.67 4.56 -6.43
CA SER A 113 6.22 4.69 -6.48
C SER A 113 5.57 3.48 -5.77
N TYR A 114 4.25 3.36 -5.82
CA TYR A 114 3.49 2.28 -5.17
C TYR A 114 2.47 1.65 -6.11
N LYS A 115 2.09 0.39 -5.85
CA LYS A 115 1.01 -0.36 -6.54
C LYS A 115 -0.39 0.14 -6.18
N ALA A 116 -0.57 1.45 -6.03
CA ALA A 116 -1.84 2.09 -5.75
C ALA A 116 -1.84 3.49 -6.34
N ASP A 117 -3.00 3.92 -6.86
CA ASP A 117 -3.17 5.30 -7.31
C ASP A 117 -3.15 6.28 -6.12
N SER A 118 -2.75 7.51 -6.40
CA SER A 118 -2.72 8.60 -5.42
C SER A 118 -4.06 8.84 -4.71
N ASN A 119 -5.20 8.65 -5.40
CA ASN A 119 -6.52 8.76 -4.80
C ASN A 119 -6.72 7.68 -3.73
N GLN A 120 -6.42 6.42 -4.04
CA GLN A 120 -6.54 5.31 -3.11
C GLN A 120 -5.62 5.49 -1.88
N ILE A 121 -4.39 5.95 -2.10
CA ILE A 121 -3.45 6.27 -1.01
C ILE A 121 -3.99 7.43 -0.16
N GLY A 122 -4.55 8.47 -0.77
CA GLY A 122 -5.15 9.60 -0.07
C GLY A 122 -6.30 9.18 0.85
N PHE A 123 -7.20 8.31 0.39
CA PHE A 123 -8.25 7.75 1.25
C PHE A 123 -7.70 6.88 2.38
N LEU A 124 -6.65 6.08 2.12
CA LEU A 124 -5.97 5.35 3.19
C LEU A 124 -5.36 6.28 4.25
N GLN A 125 -4.79 7.42 3.85
CA GLN A 125 -4.30 8.43 4.78
C GLN A 125 -5.44 9.00 5.66
N LEU A 126 -6.61 9.27 5.09
CA LEU A 126 -7.79 9.75 5.82
C LEU A 126 -8.35 8.69 6.79
N LEU A 127 -8.25 7.41 6.43
CA LEU A 127 -8.79 6.28 7.18
C LEU A 127 -7.81 5.70 8.21
N SER A 128 -6.58 6.23 8.27
CA SER A 128 -5.51 5.73 9.14
C SER A 128 -5.08 6.77 10.16
N VAL A 129 -4.67 6.31 11.35
CA VAL A 129 -4.14 7.18 12.41
C VAL A 129 -2.64 7.45 12.23
N SER A 130 -1.92 6.50 11.63
CA SER A 130 -0.48 6.56 11.43
C SER A 130 -0.05 5.73 10.24
N ALA A 131 1.09 6.07 9.64
CA ALA A 131 1.75 5.27 8.61
C ALA A 131 3.23 5.09 8.97
N VAL A 132 3.80 3.95 8.56
CA VAL A 132 5.21 3.62 8.77
C VAL A 132 5.75 3.02 7.48
N GLN A 133 7.00 3.35 7.15
CA GLN A 133 7.71 2.77 6.03
C GLN A 133 9.17 2.52 6.42
N ASN A 134 9.68 1.34 6.08
CA ASN A 134 11.08 0.99 6.24
C ASN A 134 11.78 1.03 4.88
N ILE A 135 12.99 1.57 4.84
CA ILE A 135 13.83 1.64 3.65
C ILE A 135 15.22 1.12 4.01
N THR A 136 15.74 0.20 3.20
CA THR A 136 17.09 -0.33 3.34
C THR A 136 17.99 0.30 2.29
N TYR A 137 19.10 0.89 2.73
CA TYR A 137 20.12 1.45 1.85
C TYR A 137 21.38 0.58 1.90
N HIS A 138 21.70 -0.08 0.79
CA HIS A 138 22.93 -0.86 0.65
C HIS A 138 24.08 0.06 0.25
N CYS A 139 25.15 0.07 1.03
CA CYS A 139 26.26 1.01 0.88
C CYS A 139 27.63 0.32 0.77
N GLN A 140 28.51 0.88 -0.07
CA GLN A 140 29.93 0.56 -0.11
C GLN A 140 30.72 1.86 -0.18
N ASN A 141 31.66 2.07 0.76
CA ASN A 141 32.47 3.29 0.86
C ASN A 141 31.67 4.61 0.90
N THR A 142 30.47 4.58 1.46
CA THR A 142 29.59 5.75 1.61
C THR A 142 28.90 5.73 2.97
N VAL A 143 28.52 6.91 3.47
CA VAL A 143 27.85 7.09 4.76
C VAL A 143 26.35 7.28 4.52
N ALA A 144 25.53 6.50 5.22
CA ALA A 144 24.07 6.56 5.09
C ALA A 144 23.36 7.30 6.24
N TYR A 145 24.02 7.41 7.40
CA TYR A 145 23.40 7.98 8.61
C TYR A 145 24.41 8.79 9.45
N PHE A 146 25.24 8.12 10.24
CA PHE A 146 26.24 8.74 11.10
C PHE A 146 27.65 8.55 10.52
N ASP A 147 28.36 9.65 10.27
CA ASP A 147 29.78 9.64 9.88
C ASP A 147 30.63 9.42 11.14
N THR A 148 31.24 8.24 11.24
CA THR A 148 32.04 7.83 12.41
C THR A 148 33.38 8.55 12.52
N THR A 149 33.91 9.09 11.42
CA THR A 149 35.17 9.83 11.36
C THR A 149 34.95 11.28 11.77
N LEU A 150 33.94 11.93 11.20
CA LEU A 150 33.60 13.33 11.49
C LEU A 150 32.64 13.49 12.68
N LYS A 151 32.19 12.38 13.27
CA LYS A 151 31.25 12.32 14.40
C LYS A 151 30.00 13.18 14.18
N THR A 152 29.38 13.03 13.01
CA THR A 152 28.28 13.91 12.59
C THR A 152 27.23 13.20 11.73
N TYR A 153 26.00 13.70 11.75
CA TYR A 153 24.90 13.22 10.90
C TYR A 153 24.76 14.02 9.60
N ARG A 154 25.68 14.96 9.32
CA ARG A 154 25.57 15.87 8.16
C ARG A 154 25.60 15.16 6.80
N LYS A 155 26.20 13.97 6.72
CA LYS A 155 26.26 13.14 5.51
C LYS A 155 25.22 12.02 5.48
N GLY A 156 24.28 11.98 6.43
CA GLY A 156 23.21 10.99 6.38
C GLY A 156 22.23 11.29 5.25
N LEU A 157 21.54 10.24 4.80
CA LEU A 157 20.59 10.31 3.70
C LEU A 157 19.47 11.31 3.99
N LYS A 158 18.89 11.85 2.91
CA LYS A 158 17.62 12.58 2.97
C LYS A 158 16.57 11.75 2.27
N LEU A 159 15.38 11.70 2.86
CA LEU A 159 14.22 11.04 2.27
C LEU A 159 13.20 12.12 1.92
N LEU A 160 12.65 12.06 0.71
CA LEU A 160 11.62 13.01 0.28
C LEU A 160 10.23 12.40 0.49
N GLY A 161 9.39 13.10 1.26
CA GLY A 161 7.98 12.73 1.44
C GLY A 161 7.13 13.04 0.21
N TRP A 162 5.92 12.47 0.17
CA TRP A 162 4.96 12.69 -0.93
C TRP A 162 4.52 14.16 -1.08
N ASN A 163 4.65 14.93 0.00
CA ASN A 163 4.27 16.34 0.11
C ASN A 163 5.49 17.28 0.04
N ASP A 164 6.56 16.84 -0.63
CA ASP A 164 7.83 17.57 -0.83
C ASP A 164 8.59 17.91 0.46
N VAL A 165 8.22 17.29 1.59
CA VAL A 165 8.89 17.49 2.87
C VAL A 165 10.11 16.57 2.96
N GLU A 166 11.29 17.15 3.24
CA GLU A 166 12.50 16.39 3.53
C GLU A 166 12.49 15.82 4.96
N ILE A 167 12.75 14.52 5.06
CA ILE A 167 12.97 13.79 6.31
C ILE A 167 14.46 13.46 6.38
N THR A 168 15.11 13.90 7.45
CA THR A 168 16.59 13.90 7.55
C THR A 168 17.05 13.30 8.88
N PRO A 169 18.33 12.94 9.07
CA PRO A 169 18.80 12.33 10.32
C PRO A 169 18.91 13.31 11.49
N ARG A 170 18.77 14.62 11.25
CA ARG A 170 19.01 15.70 12.21
C ARG A 170 18.02 16.85 12.00
N GLY A 171 17.92 17.75 12.98
CA GLY A 171 17.03 18.92 12.85
C GLY A 171 15.68 18.69 13.52
N ASN A 172 14.60 19.10 12.86
CA ASN A 172 13.25 19.04 13.44
C ASN A 172 12.87 17.60 13.79
N GLN A 173 12.54 17.34 15.06
CA GLN A 173 12.23 16.00 15.56
C GLN A 173 11.03 15.35 14.85
N ARG A 174 10.07 16.15 14.34
CA ARG A 174 8.92 15.63 13.58
C ARG A 174 9.28 15.19 12.17
N LEU A 175 10.41 15.66 11.63
CA LEU A 175 10.91 15.37 10.28
C LEU A 175 12.22 14.57 10.33
N ARG A 176 12.34 13.73 11.37
CA ARG A 176 13.53 12.91 11.60
C ARG A 176 13.19 11.44 11.52
N TYR A 177 13.91 10.72 10.66
CA TYR A 177 13.81 9.25 10.61
C TYR A 177 14.68 8.60 11.69
N THR A 178 14.34 7.36 12.03
CA THR A 178 15.11 6.50 12.93
C THR A 178 15.81 5.40 12.15
N VAL A 179 16.91 4.89 12.68
CA VAL A 179 17.62 3.71 12.15
C VAL A 179 17.42 2.56 13.12
N LEU A 180 17.14 1.38 12.58
CA LEU A 180 16.94 0.13 13.33
C LEU A 180 18.27 -0.54 13.69
#